data_AF-A0A1J4LZW5-F1
#
_entry.id   AF-A0A1J4LZW5-F1
#
_cell.length_a   1.000
_cell.length_b   1.000
_cell.length_c   1.000
_cell.angle_alpha   90.00
_cell.angle_beta   90.00
_cell.angle_gamma   90.00
#
_symmetry.space_group_name_H-M   'P 1'
#
loop_
_entity.id
_entity.type
_entity.pdbx_description
1 polymer ?
#
loop_
_entity_poly.entity_id
_entity_poly.type
_entity_poly.pdbx_seq_one_letter_code
_entity_poly.pdbx_strand_id
1 'polypeptide(L)'
;MDTAHSMIASEGDGWDDADPTEALDVEQAWQEAYPIHYPSAHRGAVARYHRRTDTVLLARMGAIVTCIELMDRPWSERIYIRNQVSEQ
;
A
#
# COMPACT_ATOMS: atom_id res chain seq x y z
N MET A 1 -20.70 -16.68 -45.33
CA MET A 1 -19.32 -16.17 -45.35
C MET A 1 -19.36 -14.88 -44.55
N ASP A 2 -19.02 -14.80 -43.28
CA ASP A 2 -18.26 -15.73 -42.42
C ASP A 2 -18.64 -15.54 -40.94
N THR A 3 -18.47 -16.63 -40.18
CA THR A 3 -18.65 -16.76 -38.72
C THR A 3 -17.28 -16.73 -38.04
N ALA A 4 -17.17 -16.06 -36.88
CA ALA A 4 -16.35 -16.41 -35.69
C ALA A 4 -16.68 -15.37 -34.59
N HIS A 5 -17.37 -15.65 -33.47
CA HIS A 5 -16.97 -16.42 -32.27
C HIS A 5 -15.49 -16.27 -31.85
N SER A 6 -15.23 -15.59 -30.73
CA SER A 6 -14.61 -16.16 -29.51
C SER A 6 -13.84 -15.11 -28.67
N MET A 7 -14.24 -15.02 -27.39
CA MET A 7 -13.48 -14.86 -26.11
C MET A 7 -12.23 -13.95 -26.07
N ILE A 8 -12.01 -13.17 -25.01
CA ILE A 8 -11.51 -13.65 -23.71
C ILE A 8 -12.06 -12.77 -22.57
N ALA A 9 -12.63 -13.42 -21.56
CA ALA A 9 -12.71 -12.87 -20.21
C ALA A 9 -11.34 -12.99 -19.54
N SER A 10 -10.88 -11.94 -18.89
CA SER A 10 -9.82 -12.01 -17.89
C SER A 10 -10.23 -11.14 -16.71
N GLU A 11 -10.60 -11.83 -15.63
CA GLU A 11 -10.72 -11.35 -14.27
C GLU A 11 -9.37 -10.82 -13.73
N GLY A 12 -9.44 -9.89 -12.77
CA GLY A 12 -8.32 -9.38 -11.97
C GLY A 12 -7.80 -8.02 -12.46
N ASP A 13 -7.85 -6.91 -11.72
CA ASP A 13 -8.01 -6.70 -10.29
C ASP A 13 -8.84 -5.42 -10.04
N GLY A 14 -9.81 -5.50 -9.13
CA GLY A 14 -10.60 -4.34 -8.70
C GLY A 14 -9.77 -3.36 -7.87
N TRP A 15 -9.10 -2.43 -8.55
CA TRP A 15 -8.41 -1.30 -7.93
C TRP A 15 -9.14 0.04 -8.13
N ASP A 16 -10.39 0.03 -8.57
CA ASP A 16 -11.12 1.25 -8.97
C ASP A 16 -12.31 1.65 -8.06
N ASP A 17 -12.50 1.00 -6.90
CA ASP A 17 -13.63 1.30 -5.98
C ASP A 17 -13.20 1.86 -4.61
N ALA A 18 -12.05 2.55 -4.53
CA ALA A 18 -11.79 3.39 -3.35
C ALA A 18 -12.51 4.73 -3.52
N ASP A 19 -13.63 4.91 -2.82
CA ASP A 19 -14.35 6.18 -2.74
C ASP A 19 -13.37 7.28 -2.28
N PRO A 20 -13.14 8.34 -3.07
CA PRO A 20 -12.23 9.43 -2.72
C PRO A 20 -12.67 10.22 -1.47
N THR A 21 -13.86 9.94 -0.92
CA THR A 21 -14.39 10.60 0.28
C THR A 21 -14.21 9.81 1.58
N GLU A 22 -13.75 8.56 1.53
CA GLU A 22 -13.36 7.84 2.76
C GLU A 22 -11.96 8.29 3.19
N ALA A 23 -11.92 9.32 4.02
CA ALA A 23 -10.70 9.67 4.75
C ALA A 23 -10.15 8.41 5.43
N LEU A 24 -8.88 8.09 5.18
CA LEU A 24 -8.20 6.96 5.79
C LEU A 24 -8.38 7.02 7.31
N ASP A 25 -9.09 6.05 7.89
CA ASP A 25 -9.04 5.82 9.33
C ASP A 25 -7.63 5.34 9.67
N VAL A 26 -6.81 6.30 10.13
CA VAL A 26 -5.38 6.10 10.33
C VAL A 26 -5.11 5.09 11.46
N GLU A 27 -5.99 5.00 12.46
CA GLU A 27 -5.85 4.04 13.54
C GLU A 27 -6.11 2.62 13.03
N GLN A 28 -7.22 2.42 12.31
CA GLN A 28 -7.53 1.14 11.70
C GLN A 28 -6.44 0.72 10.69
N ALA A 29 -6.01 1.65 9.82
CA ALA A 29 -4.95 1.40 8.85
C ALA A 29 -3.63 1.01 9.53
N TRP A 30 -3.31 1.62 10.69
CA TRP A 30 -2.14 1.25 11.47
C TRP A 30 -2.23 -0.18 12.01
N GLN A 31 -3.39 -0.61 12.49
CA GLN A 31 -3.57 -1.97 13.01
C GLN A 31 -3.42 -3.01 11.90
N GLU A 32 -3.99 -2.75 10.71
CA GLU A 32 -3.93 -3.62 9.54
C GLU A 32 -2.55 -3.63 8.85
N ALA A 33 -1.74 -2.60 9.04
CA ALA A 33 -0.46 -2.44 8.34
C ALA A 33 0.62 -3.42 8.82
N TYR A 34 1.52 -3.82 7.94
CA TYR A 34 2.62 -4.73 8.26
C TYR A 34 3.86 -3.97 8.72
N PRO A 35 4.56 -4.38 9.79
CA PRO A 35 5.82 -3.76 10.15
C PRO A 35 6.84 -3.94 9.02
N ILE A 36 7.53 -2.86 8.66
CA ILE A 36 8.55 -2.85 7.60
C ILE A 36 9.81 -2.13 8.08
N HIS A 37 10.92 -2.48 7.46
CA HIS A 37 12.10 -1.64 7.46
C HIS A 37 11.95 -0.51 6.42
N TYR A 38 12.07 0.73 6.89
CA TYR A 38 11.97 1.93 6.06
C TYR A 38 13.20 2.84 6.30
N PRO A 39 14.27 2.70 5.50
CA PRO A 39 15.56 3.38 5.74
C PRO A 39 15.46 4.90 5.76
N SER A 40 14.49 5.46 5.04
CA SER A 40 14.26 6.90 4.96
C SER A 40 13.50 7.48 6.16
N ALA A 41 13.05 6.64 7.11
CA ALA A 41 12.41 7.11 8.33
C ALA A 41 13.38 7.94 9.19
N HIS A 42 12.86 8.98 9.84
CA HIS A 42 13.61 9.67 10.88
C HIS A 42 13.97 8.73 12.04
N ARG A 43 15.10 8.98 12.71
CA ARG A 43 15.55 8.18 13.86
C ARG A 43 14.45 8.10 14.93
N GLY A 44 14.18 6.88 15.39
CA GLY A 44 13.17 6.60 16.42
C GLY A 44 11.73 6.59 15.93
N ALA A 45 11.50 6.68 14.61
CA ALA A 45 10.22 6.34 14.02
C ALA A 45 10.15 4.84 13.71
N VAL A 46 8.96 4.28 13.83
CA VAL A 46 8.61 2.94 13.37
C VAL A 46 7.76 3.06 12.11
N ALA A 47 7.93 2.14 11.17
CA ALA A 47 7.25 2.15 9.89
C ALA A 47 6.37 0.91 9.74
N ARG A 48 5.15 1.10 9.26
CA ARG A 48 4.27 0.02 8.82
C ARG A 48 3.76 0.30 7.41
N TYR A 49 3.56 -0.73 6.62
CA TYR A 49 3.03 -0.66 5.26
C TYR A 49 1.61 -1.21 5.21
N HIS A 50 0.66 -0.35 4.84
CA HIS A 50 -0.74 -0.69 4.68
C HIS A 50 -1.01 -1.04 3.21
N ARG A 51 -1.19 -2.33 2.93
CA ARG A 51 -1.32 -2.85 1.55
C ARG A 51 -2.57 -2.34 0.82
N ARG A 52 -3.69 -2.23 1.54
CA ARG A 52 -4.99 -1.89 0.96
C ARG A 52 -5.01 -0.48 0.36
N THR A 53 -4.31 0.47 0.98
CA THR A 53 -4.21 1.85 0.48
C THR A 53 -2.82 2.20 -0.06
N ASP A 54 -1.95 1.20 -0.25
CA ASP A 54 -0.58 1.37 -0.72
C ASP A 54 0.18 2.49 0.04
N THR A 55 0.04 2.55 1.36
CA THR A 55 0.54 3.67 2.18
C THR A 55 1.58 3.20 3.21
N VAL A 56 2.68 3.95 3.36
CA VAL A 56 3.62 3.82 4.48
C VAL A 56 3.18 4.75 5.61
N LEU A 57 2.93 4.17 6.77
CA LEU A 57 2.59 4.88 8.00
C LEU A 57 3.84 4.96 8.88
N LEU A 58 4.24 6.16 9.27
CA LEU A 58 5.33 6.41 10.21
C LEU A 58 4.77 6.88 11.54
N ALA A 59 5.15 6.20 12.62
CA ALA A 59 4.79 6.59 13.98
C ALA A 59 6.01 6.85 14.85
N ARG A 60 5.88 7.77 15.80
CA ARG A 60 6.91 8.13 16.78
C ARG A 60 6.24 8.51 18.10
N MET A 61 6.79 8.03 19.22
CA MET A 61 6.26 8.30 20.56
C MET A 61 4.75 8.00 20.72
N GLY A 62 4.28 6.93 20.08
CA GLY A 62 2.88 6.49 20.17
C GLY A 62 1.90 7.22 19.26
N ALA A 63 2.34 8.15 18.41
CA ALA A 63 1.48 8.87 17.46
C ALA A 63 1.98 8.70 16.02
N ILE A 64 1.04 8.66 15.06
CA ILE A 64 1.36 8.67 13.63
C ILE A 64 1.75 10.11 13.26
N VAL A 65 2.94 10.24 12.67
CA VAL A 65 3.54 11.53 12.33
C VAL A 65 3.54 11.79 10.84
N THR A 66 3.43 10.74 10.01
CA THR A 66 3.43 10.87 8.55
C THR A 66 2.74 9.68 7.91
N CYS A 67 1.95 9.94 6.87
CA CYS A 67 1.44 8.96 5.93
C CYS A 67 2.05 9.30 4.55
N ILE A 68 2.59 8.29 3.86
CA ILE A 68 3.25 8.46 2.57
C ILE A 68 2.64 7.47 1.60
N GLU A 69 2.03 7.95 0.52
CA GLU A 69 1.62 7.07 -0.56
C GLU A 69 2.85 6.43 -1.18
N LEU A 70 2.86 5.11 -1.34
CA LEU A 70 4.03 4.40 -1.83
C LEU A 70 4.34 4.80 -3.27
N MET A 71 3.33 5.23 -4.04
CA MET A 71 3.48 5.76 -5.39
C MET A 71 4.30 7.06 -5.45
N ASP A 72 4.40 7.82 -4.36
CA ASP A 72 5.26 9.01 -4.25
C ASP A 72 6.75 8.65 -4.07
N ARG A 73 7.05 7.37 -3.84
CA ARG A 73 8.42 6.88 -3.61
C ARG A 73 9.07 6.38 -4.89
N PRO A 74 10.41 6.48 -5.00
CA PRO A 74 11.15 5.90 -6.12
C PRO A 74 10.86 4.41 -6.27
N TRP A 75 10.78 3.93 -7.51
CA TRP A 75 10.42 2.55 -7.86
C TRP A 75 11.20 1.49 -7.06
N SER A 76 12.51 1.69 -6.86
CA SER A 76 13.36 0.78 -6.09
C SER A 76 12.91 0.63 -4.63
N GLU A 77 12.49 1.74 -4.01
CA GLU A 77 11.99 1.75 -2.65
C GLU A 77 10.62 1.08 -2.55
N ARG A 78 9.75 1.29 -3.55
CA ARG A 78 8.44 0.60 -3.61
C ARG A 78 8.59 -0.92 -3.63
N ILE A 79 9.49 -1.43 -4.48
CA ILE A 79 9.75 -2.86 -4.58
C ILE A 79 10.37 -3.38 -3.29
N TYR A 80 11.34 -2.65 -2.74
CA TYR A 80 11.97 -3.02 -1.48
C TYR A 80 10.95 -3.18 -0.34
N ILE A 81 9.95 -2.30 -0.27
CA ILE A 81 8.88 -2.37 0.75
C ILE A 81 7.91 -3.49 0.48
N ARG A 82 7.41 -3.62 -0.77
CA ARG A 82 6.45 -4.68 -1.12
C ARG A 82 7.04 -6.07 -0.91
N ASN A 83 8.32 -6.27 -1.23
CA ASN A 83 8.99 -7.57 -1.04
C ASN A 83 9.07 -8.01 0.43
N GLN A 84 9.10 -7.09 1.39
CA GLN A 84 9.14 -7.44 2.82
C GLN A 84 7.82 -8.04 3.34
N VAL A 85 6.71 -7.81 2.63
CA VAL A 85 5.37 -8.22 3.07
C VAL A 85 4.84 -9.40 2.25
N SER A 86 5.39 -9.63 1.06
CA SER A 86 5.05 -10.79 0.22
C SER A 86 5.59 -12.12 0.74
N GLU A 87 6.50 -12.11 1.71
CA GLU A 87 7.18 -13.30 2.26
C GLU A 87 6.61 -13.79 3.61
N GLN A 88 5.41 -13.32 4.02
CA GLN A 88 4.78 -13.70 5.30
C GLN A 88 3.57 -14.63 5.13
#